data_AF-A0A1Q7RM25-F1
#
_entry.id   AF-A0A1Q7RM25-F1
#
_cell.length_a   1.000
_cell.length_b   1.000
_cell.length_c   1.000
_cell.angle_alpha   90.00
_cell.angle_beta   90.00
_cell.angle_gamma   90.00
#
_symmetry.space_group_name_H-M   'P 1'
#
loop_
_entity.id
_entity.type
_entity.pdbx_description
1 polymer ?
#
loop_
_entity_poly.entity_id
_entity_poly.type
_entity_poly.pdbx_seq_one_letter_code
_entity_poly.pdbx_strand_id
1 'polypeptide(L)'
;MERSLLRDESFDAEEAIATAVEDLRRAGILWKGDRLIYRRLSVLDPAYVIYDRFRADNLPRVHDALNAAGIHSAGRFGTWEYSSMEGAIRTGMRLAERLAGRFAGRKAAGGPGS
;
A
#
# COMPACT_ATOMS: atom_id res chain seq x y z
N MET A 1 -15.28 9.49 7.03
CA MET A 1 -14.34 9.87 8.10
C MET A 1 -13.25 8.84 8.18
N GLU A 2 -12.01 9.27 8.41
CA GLU A 2 -10.85 8.40 8.60
C GLU A 2 -10.38 8.52 10.05
N ARG A 3 -10.06 7.39 10.68
CA ARG A 3 -9.44 7.33 12.00
C ARG A 3 -8.23 6.40 11.92
N SER A 4 -7.08 6.87 12.40
CA SER A 4 -5.90 6.03 12.57
C SER A 4 -6.00 5.25 13.89
N LEU A 5 -5.57 3.99 13.87
CA LEU A 5 -5.51 3.10 15.02
C LEU A 5 -4.05 2.71 15.26
N LEU A 6 -3.67 2.52 16.52
CA LEU A 6 -2.43 1.81 16.84
C LEU A 6 -2.58 0.33 16.44
N ARG A 7 -1.44 -0.35 16.22
CA ARG A 7 -1.39 -1.73 15.69
C ARG A 7 -2.31 -2.71 16.43
N ASP A 8 -2.40 -2.58 17.75
CA ASP A 8 -3.15 -3.49 18.62
C ASP A 8 -4.34 -2.80 19.31
N GLU A 9 -4.73 -1.62 18.81
CA GLU A 9 -5.88 -0.89 19.34
C GLU A 9 -7.18 -1.53 18.84
N SER A 10 -7.92 -2.14 19.77
CA SER A 10 -9.29 -2.59 19.50
C SER A 10 -10.23 -1.41 19.32
N PHE A 11 -11.21 -1.53 18.43
CA PHE A 11 -12.28 -0.55 18.27
C PHE A 11 -13.62 -1.24 18.07
N ASP A 12 -14.70 -0.55 18.44
CA ASP A 12 -16.06 -0.97 18.12
C ASP A 12 -16.49 -0.37 16.77
N ALA A 13 -16.92 -1.23 15.84
CA ALA A 13 -17.27 -0.81 14.49
C ALA A 13 -18.56 0.02 14.44
N GLU A 14 -19.55 -0.29 15.29
CA GLU A 14 -20.82 0.43 15.32
C GLU A 14 -20.63 1.80 15.99
N GLU A 15 -19.84 1.87 17.06
CA GLU A 15 -19.46 3.13 17.69
C GLU A 15 -18.69 4.05 16.72
N ALA A 16 -17.73 3.49 15.98
CA ALA A 16 -16.96 4.24 14.99
C ALA A 16 -17.86 4.82 13.88
N ILE A 17 -18.83 4.03 13.41
CA ILE A 17 -19.81 4.49 12.40
C ILE A 17 -20.74 5.56 12.99
N ALA A 18 -21.27 5.35 14.20
CA ALA A 18 -22.15 6.31 14.86
C ALA A 18 -21.45 7.65 15.06
N THR A 19 -20.21 7.62 15.54
CA THR A 19 -19.35 8.81 15.69
C THR A 19 -19.14 9.51 14.36
N ALA A 20 -18.81 8.77 13.30
CA ALA A 20 -18.62 9.35 11.97
C ALA A 20 -19.89 10.03 11.42
N VAL A 21 -21.08 9.47 11.68
CA VAL A 21 -22.36 10.08 11.27
C VAL A 21 -22.61 11.39 12.03
N GLU A 22 -22.37 11.41 13.34
CA GLU A 22 -22.52 12.64 14.14
C GLU A 22 -21.52 13.72 13.73
N ASP A 23 -20.28 13.36 13.43
CA ASP A 23 -19.29 14.33 12.96
C ASP A 23 -19.65 14.89 11.58
N LEU A 24 -20.20 14.07 10.67
CA LEU A 24 -20.71 14.54 9.38
C LEU A 24 -21.91 15.48 9.56
N ARG A 25 -22.77 15.24 10.56
CA ARG A 25 -23.87 16.17 10.92
C ARG A 25 -23.33 17.49 11.45
N ARG A 26 -22.36 17.43 12.36
CA ARG A 26 -21.69 18.62 12.92
C ARG A 26 -20.97 19.43 11.86
N ALA A 27 -20.38 18.77 10.87
CA ALA A 27 -19.74 19.41 9.72
C ALA A 27 -20.74 19.98 8.70
N GLY A 28 -22.06 19.78 8.89
CA GLY A 28 -23.09 20.24 7.96
C GLY A 28 -23.16 19.46 6.65
N ILE A 29 -22.55 18.27 6.59
CA ILE A 29 -22.59 17.37 5.42
C ILE A 29 -23.86 16.51 5.44
N LEU A 30 -24.32 16.12 6.62
CA LEU A 30 -25.59 15.41 6.83
C LEU A 30 -26.56 16.25 7.65
N TRP A 31 -27.85 16.13 7.37
CA TRP A 31 -28.93 16.80 8.11
C TRP A 31 -29.80 15.82 8.91
N LYS A 32 -30.58 16.36 9.85
CA LYS A 32 -31.44 15.56 10.74
C LYS A 32 -32.49 14.74 9.98
N GLY A 33 -32.95 15.21 8.83
CA GLY A 33 -33.94 14.52 7.99
C GLY A 33 -33.35 13.47 7.04
N ASP A 34 -32.02 13.39 6.95
CA ASP A 34 -31.39 12.47 6.00
C ASP A 34 -31.52 11.03 6.46
N ARG A 35 -31.88 10.16 5.51
CA ARG A 35 -31.92 8.72 5.72
C ARG A 35 -30.64 8.08 5.19
N LEU A 36 -29.86 7.49 6.09
CA LEU A 36 -28.67 6.72 5.72
C LEU A 36 -29.09 5.40 5.03
N ILE A 37 -28.85 5.31 3.72
CA ILE A 37 -29.21 4.13 2.91
C ILE A 37 -28.06 3.12 2.78
N TYR A 38 -26.82 3.54 3.01
CA TYR A 38 -25.64 2.70 2.92
C TYR A 38 -24.54 3.19 3.87
N ARG A 39 -23.83 2.23 4.45
CA ARG A 39 -22.64 2.45 5.29
C ARG A 39 -21.63 1.34 5.03
N ARG A 40 -20.35 1.70 5.02
CA ARG A 40 -19.25 0.74 4.92
C ARG A 40 -18.11 1.17 5.82
N LEU A 41 -17.64 0.22 6.63
CA LEU A 41 -16.39 0.33 7.36
C LEU A 41 -15.35 -0.56 6.68
N SER A 42 -14.16 -0.01 6.48
CA SER A 42 -13.01 -0.73 5.93
C SER A 42 -11.81 -0.45 6.81
N VAL A 43 -11.10 -1.51 7.22
CA VAL A 43 -9.81 -1.39 7.91
C VAL A 43 -8.71 -1.57 6.88
N LEU A 44 -7.76 -0.65 6.86
CA LEU A 44 -6.57 -0.74 6.02
C LEU A 44 -5.37 -0.98 6.93
N ASP A 45 -4.75 -2.15 6.81
CA ASP A 45 -3.53 -2.50 7.53
C ASP A 45 -2.50 -3.16 6.58
N PRO A 46 -1.39 -2.47 6.27
CA PRO A 46 -1.05 -1.09 6.64
C PRO A 46 -1.81 -0.06 5.79
N ALA A 47 -2.32 1.02 6.42
CA ALA A 47 -2.87 2.17 5.70
C ALA A 47 -1.78 3.10 5.15
N TYR A 48 -0.68 3.24 5.91
CA TYR A 48 0.37 4.21 5.68
C TYR A 48 1.76 3.58 5.81
N VAL A 49 2.69 4.11 5.02
CA VAL A 49 4.11 3.85 5.18
C VAL A 49 4.64 4.84 6.21
N ILE A 50 5.18 4.33 7.32
CA ILE A 50 5.76 5.14 8.40
C ILE A 50 7.27 5.26 8.18
N TYR A 51 7.79 6.49 8.24
CA TYR A 51 9.21 6.79 8.12
C TYR A 51 9.82 6.92 9.51
N ASP A 52 10.21 5.78 10.07
CA ASP A 52 10.91 5.72 11.35
C ASP A 52 12.38 5.31 11.17
N ARG A 53 13.12 5.32 12.27
CA ARG A 53 14.54 4.93 12.29
C ARG A 53 14.72 3.45 11.97
N PHE A 54 13.80 2.60 12.42
CA PHE A 54 13.86 1.16 12.15
C PHE A 54 13.80 0.88 10.64
N ARG A 55 12.90 1.55 9.92
CA ARG A 55 12.82 1.50 8.45
C ARG A 55 14.14 1.92 7.83
N ALA A 56 14.71 3.06 8.23
CA ALA A 56 15.95 3.56 7.65
C ALA A 56 17.10 2.55 7.80
N ASP A 57 17.19 1.90 8.96
CA ASP A 57 18.29 0.97 9.27
C ASP A 57 18.12 -0.42 8.64
N ASN A 58 16.87 -0.86 8.40
CA ASN A 58 16.57 -2.24 8.00
C ASN A 58 16.06 -2.41 6.57
N LEU A 59 15.33 -1.42 6.03
CA LEU A 59 14.69 -1.55 4.72
C LEU A 59 15.68 -1.85 3.58
N PRO A 60 16.87 -1.22 3.51
CA PRO A 60 17.87 -1.57 2.50
C PRO A 60 18.28 -3.05 2.56
N ARG A 61 18.53 -3.57 3.77
CA ARG A 61 18.95 -4.97 3.98
C ARG A 61 17.86 -5.96 3.54
N VAL A 62 16.60 -5.65 3.80
CA VAL A 62 15.46 -6.46 3.35
C VAL A 62 15.40 -6.48 1.83
N HIS A 63 15.53 -5.34 1.17
CA HIS A 63 15.54 -5.27 -0.30
C HIS A 63 16.73 -6.00 -0.91
N ASP A 64 17.92 -5.87 -0.33
CA ASP A 64 19.11 -6.58 -0.80
C ASP A 64 18.94 -8.09 -0.71
N ALA A 65 18.41 -8.60 0.41
CA ALA A 65 18.12 -10.02 0.58
C ALA A 65 17.09 -10.54 -0.44
N LEU A 66 16.00 -9.80 -0.67
CA LEU A 66 14.99 -10.15 -1.68
C LEU A 66 15.59 -10.14 -3.09
N ASN A 67 16.36 -9.11 -3.44
CA ASN A 67 17.00 -9.00 -4.74
C ASN A 67 18.00 -10.12 -5.00
N ALA A 68 18.78 -10.52 -3.99
CA ALA A 68 19.71 -11.65 -4.06
C ALA A 68 18.99 -12.99 -4.32
N ALA A 69 17.76 -13.14 -3.80
CA ALA A 69 16.88 -14.27 -4.07
C ALA A 69 16.13 -14.17 -5.41
N GLY A 70 16.35 -13.11 -6.21
CA GLY A 70 15.63 -12.87 -7.46
C GLY A 70 14.19 -12.36 -7.29
N ILE A 71 13.82 -11.96 -6.07
CA ILE A 71 12.54 -11.35 -5.74
C ILE A 71 12.69 -9.83 -5.79
N HIS A 72 11.82 -9.15 -6.53
CA HIS A 72 11.89 -7.71 -6.72
C HIS A 72 10.61 -7.03 -6.21
N SER A 73 10.72 -6.29 -5.11
CA SER A 73 9.60 -5.55 -4.55
C SER A 73 9.38 -4.22 -5.28
N ALA A 74 8.13 -3.88 -5.54
CA ALA A 74 7.72 -2.63 -6.20
C ALA A 74 6.36 -2.13 -5.66
N GLY A 75 6.02 -0.88 -5.92
CA GLY A 75 4.79 -0.24 -5.46
C GLY A 75 4.86 0.26 -4.02
N ARG A 76 3.83 0.97 -3.55
CA ARG A 76 3.78 1.68 -2.25
C ARG A 76 4.25 0.84 -1.07
N PHE A 77 3.67 -0.34 -0.90
CA PHE A 77 4.00 -1.24 0.21
C PHE A 77 5.12 -2.22 -0.14
N GLY A 78 5.44 -2.39 -1.43
CA GLY A 78 6.56 -3.22 -1.84
C GLY A 78 7.90 -2.50 -1.62
N THR A 79 8.04 -1.24 -2.05
CA THR A 79 9.22 -0.40 -1.77
C THR A 79 9.18 0.23 -0.38
N TRP A 80 8.04 0.13 0.31
CA TRP A 80 7.79 0.78 1.59
C TRP A 80 8.09 2.29 1.53
N GLU A 81 7.48 2.95 0.54
CA GLU A 81 7.58 4.38 0.27
C GLU A 81 6.19 5.02 0.26
N TYR A 82 6.11 6.27 0.67
CA TYR A 82 4.87 7.05 0.56
C TYR A 82 4.63 7.49 -0.89
N SER A 83 4.33 6.53 -1.77
CA SER A 83 4.10 6.79 -3.20
C SER A 83 2.63 7.02 -3.52
N SER A 84 2.35 7.95 -4.44
CA SER A 84 1.05 8.03 -5.12
C SER A 84 0.78 6.79 -5.98
N MET A 85 -0.46 6.62 -6.46
CA MET A 85 -0.78 5.55 -7.41
C MET A 85 0.12 5.59 -8.65
N GLU A 86 0.33 6.78 -9.21
CA GLU A 86 1.25 6.97 -10.34
C GLU A 86 2.67 6.53 -10.00
N GLY A 87 3.18 6.94 -8.82
CA GLY A 87 4.50 6.53 -8.35
C GLY A 87 4.63 5.01 -8.25
N ALA A 88 3.62 4.35 -7.67
CA ALA A 88 3.58 2.89 -7.56
C ALA A 88 3.57 2.20 -8.94
N ILE A 89 2.74 2.66 -9.87
CA ILE A 89 2.70 2.13 -11.25
C ILE A 89 4.06 2.31 -11.93
N ARG A 90 4.64 3.51 -11.86
CA ARG A 90 5.95 3.81 -12.45
C ARG A 90 7.06 2.92 -11.88
N THR A 91 7.03 2.60 -10.57
CA THR A 91 8.02 1.65 -10.00
C THR A 91 7.89 0.26 -10.61
N GLY A 92 6.67 -0.23 -10.84
CA GLY A 92 6.43 -1.50 -11.52
C GLY A 92 6.90 -1.51 -12.97
N MET A 93 6.62 -0.42 -13.71
CA MET A 93 7.07 -0.29 -15.10
C MET A 93 8.59 -0.31 -15.22
N ARG A 94 9.30 0.52 -14.42
CA ARG A 94 10.77 0.53 -14.40
C ARG A 94 11.36 -0.82 -14.03
N LEU A 95 10.71 -1.53 -13.10
CA LEU A 95 11.13 -2.88 -12.73
C LEU A 95 11.00 -3.84 -13.92
N ALA A 96 9.87 -3.82 -14.62
CA ALA A 96 9.64 -4.66 -15.80
C ALA A 96 10.68 -4.38 -16.90
N GLU A 97 10.96 -3.11 -17.21
CA GLU A 97 11.99 -2.70 -18.18
C GLU A 97 13.38 -3.23 -17.82
N ARG A 98 13.78 -3.06 -16.55
CA ARG A 98 15.07 -3.55 -16.04
C ARG A 98 15.21 -5.06 -16.17
N LEU A 99 14.12 -5.80 -15.96
CA LEU A 99 14.12 -7.26 -16.05
C LEU A 99 14.02 -7.76 -17.50
N ALA A 100 13.30 -7.06 -18.38
CA ALA A 100 13.18 -7.40 -19.79
C ALA A 100 14.55 -7.47 -20.49
N GLY A 101 15.45 -6.53 -20.20
CA GLY A 101 16.84 -6.58 -20.70
C GLY A 101 17.60 -7.84 -20.25
N ARG A 102 17.30 -8.35 -19.06
CA ARG A 102 17.89 -9.57 -18.49
C ARG A 102 17.27 -10.86 -19.04
N PHE A 103 16.06 -10.80 -19.59
CA PHE A 103 15.40 -11.93 -20.25
C PHE A 103 15.74 -12.01 -21.74
N ALA A 104 15.99 -10.89 -22.41
CA ALA A 104 16.50 -10.87 -23.78
C ALA A 104 17.87 -11.58 -23.90
N GLY A 105 18.77 -11.35 -22.95
CA GLY A 105 20.07 -12.04 -22.89
C GLY A 105 19.97 -13.55 -22.62
N ARG A 106 18.97 -14.01 -21.85
CA ARG A 106 18.72 -15.45 -21.61
C ARG A 106 18.12 -16.15 -22.82
N LYS A 107 17.30 -15.47 -23.62
CA LYS A 107 16.73 -16.00 -24.87
C LYS A 107 17.82 -16.22 -25.93
N ALA A 108 18.85 -15.37 -25.96
CA ALA A 108 20.01 -15.53 -26.85
C ALA A 108 20.93 -16.69 -26.44
N ALA A 109 21.08 -16.96 -25.14
CA ALA A 109 21.90 -18.05 -24.62
C ALA A 109 21.24 -19.45 -24.69
N GLY A 110 19.96 -19.52 -25.07
CA GLY A 110 19.17 -20.77 -25.17
C GLY A 110 18.68 -21.11 -26.58
N GLY A 111 19.31 -20.57 -27.63
CA GLY A 111 19.01 -20.97 -29.03
C GLY A 111 19.35 -22.44 -29.28
N PRO A 112 18.62 -23.15 -30.16
CA PRO A 112 18.51 -24.60 -30.13
C PRO A 112 19.81 -25.26 -30.55
N GLY A 113 20.44 -25.97 -29.61
CA GLY A 113 21.37 -27.04 -29.92
C GLY A 113 20.57 -28.32 -30.20
N SER A 114 20.36 -28.59 -31.48
CA SER A 114 20.12 -29.92 -32.06
C SER A 114 21.01 -30.05 -33.28
#